data_AF-A0A497J0G2-F1
#
_entry.id   AF-A0A497J0G2-F1
#
_cell.length_a   1.000
_cell.length_b   1.000
_cell.length_c   1.000
_cell.angle_alpha   90.00
_cell.angle_beta   90.00
_cell.angle_gamma   90.00
#
_symmetry.space_group_name_H-M   'P 1'
#
loop_
_entity.id
_entity.type
_entity.pdbx_description
1 polymer ?
#
loop_
_entity_poly.entity_id
_entity_poly.type
_entity_poly.pdbx_seq_one_letter_code
_entity_poly.pdbx_strand_id
1 'polypeptide(L)'
;MQISSLFGLFWGFWSIIWWVEEKRITPLSEHSIYVLLSSFLLALAYWICSRVQLQSFEMTRLEKLVVFLAGASYFVIVTIQVSLLALFVLPLLLLITLLVLRKNREVAKGDDLIVQLDGKVDAGNLVYLLFMPFSAILFYAVSLSLGLMIPTNIIVYLITTSLGFLLFIYGIVNALAGRA
;
A
#
# COMPACT_ATOMS: atom_id res chain seq x y z
N MET A 1 8.34 16.94 0.11
CA MET A 1 9.71 16.47 -0.21
C MET A 1 10.17 15.32 0.69
N GLN A 2 10.16 15.47 2.03
CA GLN A 2 10.68 14.46 2.97
C GLN A 2 9.97 13.10 2.86
N ILE A 3 8.63 13.09 2.86
CA ILE A 3 7.83 11.86 2.78
C ILE A 3 8.05 11.14 1.45
N SER A 4 7.98 11.84 0.31
CA SER A 4 8.19 11.25 -1.01
C SER A 4 9.57 10.61 -1.16
N SER A 5 10.60 11.21 -0.56
CA SER A 5 11.96 10.67 -0.58
C SER A 5 12.08 9.42 0.30
N LEU A 6 11.40 9.38 1.46
CA LEU A 6 11.35 8.19 2.30
C LEU A 6 10.66 7.02 1.58
N PHE A 7 9.55 7.28 0.90
CA PHE A 7 8.86 6.26 0.09
C PHE A 7 9.74 5.74 -1.05
N GLY A 8 10.49 6.63 -1.71
CA GLY A 8 11.41 6.22 -2.77
C GLY A 8 12.60 5.43 -2.24
N LEU A 9 13.20 5.83 -1.12
CA LEU A 9 14.25 5.05 -0.44
C LEU A 9 13.73 3.67 -0.03
N PHE A 10 12.55 3.59 0.57
CA PHE A 10 11.91 2.32 0.91
C PHE A 10 11.70 1.45 -0.33
N TRP A 11 11.22 2.05 -1.43
CA TRP A 11 11.01 1.31 -2.68
C TRP A 11 12.33 0.80 -3.28
N GLY A 12 13.38 1.62 -3.31
CA GLY A 12 14.71 1.21 -3.77
C GLY A 12 15.33 0.14 -2.87
N PHE A 13 15.11 0.22 -1.56
CA PHE A 13 15.52 -0.81 -0.60
C PHE A 13 14.72 -2.10 -0.79
N TRP A 14 13.42 -2.01 -1.06
CA TRP A 14 12.62 -3.20 -1.26
C TRP A 14 12.93 -3.84 -2.62
N SER A 15 13.21 -3.07 -3.67
CA SER A 15 13.41 -3.60 -5.03
C SER A 15 14.64 -4.50 -5.20
N ILE A 16 15.66 -4.39 -4.33
CA ILE A 16 16.83 -5.29 -4.38
C ILE A 16 16.51 -6.73 -3.96
N ILE A 17 15.33 -6.98 -3.36
CA ILE A 17 14.85 -8.32 -3.03
C ILE A 17 14.88 -9.26 -4.25
N TRP A 18 14.49 -8.74 -5.41
CA TRP A 18 14.29 -9.52 -6.63
C TRP A 18 15.61 -10.10 -7.13
N TRP A 19 16.74 -9.45 -6.81
CA TRP A 19 18.07 -10.00 -7.10
C TRP A 19 18.34 -11.29 -6.34
N VAL A 20 17.88 -11.37 -5.10
CA VAL A 20 18.05 -12.53 -4.22
C VAL A 20 17.07 -13.64 -4.59
N GLU A 21 15.80 -13.29 -4.82
CA GLU A 21 14.75 -14.27 -5.12
C GLU A 21 14.88 -14.87 -6.51
N GLU A 22 15.09 -14.04 -7.55
CA GLU A 22 15.19 -14.52 -8.93
C GLU A 22 16.62 -14.92 -9.33
N LYS A 23 17.60 -14.68 -8.46
CA LYS A 23 19.04 -14.85 -8.74
C LYS A 23 19.51 -14.11 -9.99
N ARG A 24 18.80 -13.03 -10.36
CA ARG A 24 19.06 -12.21 -11.54
C ARG A 24 19.07 -10.75 -11.14
N ILE A 25 20.14 -10.06 -11.50
CA ILE A 25 20.24 -8.61 -11.31
C ILE A 25 19.51 -7.92 -12.47
N THR A 26 18.45 -7.19 -12.16
CA THR A 26 17.74 -6.37 -13.16
C THR A 26 18.61 -5.19 -13.57
N PRO A 27 18.79 -4.93 -14.88
CA PRO A 27 19.56 -3.78 -15.34
C PRO A 27 19.04 -2.46 -14.77
N LEU A 28 19.94 -1.54 -14.44
CA LEU A 28 19.59 -0.22 -13.90
C LEU A 28 18.64 0.54 -14.83
N SER A 29 18.81 0.41 -16.15
CA SER A 29 17.95 1.03 -17.16
C SER A 29 16.51 0.52 -17.08
N GLU A 30 16.32 -0.81 -17.02
CA GLU A 30 15.00 -1.43 -16.90
C GLU A 30 14.31 -1.03 -15.60
N HIS A 31 15.03 -1.07 -14.47
CA HIS A 31 14.51 -0.62 -13.18
C HIS A 31 14.11 0.86 -13.22
N SER A 32 14.95 1.72 -13.80
CA SER A 32 14.70 3.17 -13.89
C SER A 32 13.46 3.47 -14.73
N ILE A 33 13.28 2.80 -15.87
CA ILE A 33 12.09 2.96 -16.73
C ILE A 33 10.84 2.55 -15.96
N TYR A 34 10.87 1.39 -15.28
CA TYR A 34 9.73 0.92 -14.51
C TYR A 34 9.33 1.91 -13.41
N VAL A 35 10.30 2.34 -12.61
CA VAL A 35 10.07 3.27 -11.49
C VAL A 35 9.56 4.62 -11.99
N LEU A 36 10.14 5.18 -13.04
CA LEU A 36 9.69 6.44 -13.65
C LEU A 36 8.28 6.33 -14.22
N LEU A 37 7.98 5.26 -14.94
CA LEU A 37 6.66 5.05 -15.55
C LEU A 37 5.57 4.89 -14.49
N SER A 38 5.82 4.07 -13.46
CA SER A 38 4.88 3.89 -12.36
C SER A 38 4.66 5.19 -11.58
N SER A 39 5.71 5.96 -11.30
CA SER A 39 5.57 7.28 -10.66
C SER A 39 4.86 8.29 -11.54
N PHE A 40 5.06 8.25 -12.86
CA PHE A 40 4.33 9.10 -13.81
C PHE A 40 2.84 8.76 -13.83
N LEU A 41 2.48 7.47 -13.88
CA LEU A 41 1.08 7.03 -13.81
C LEU A 41 0.43 7.45 -12.49
N LEU A 42 1.16 7.36 -11.38
CA LEU A 42 0.68 7.83 -10.08
C LEU A 42 0.49 9.35 -10.05
N ALA A 43 1.44 10.12 -10.60
CA ALA A 43 1.30 11.58 -10.73
C ALA A 43 0.08 11.95 -11.57
N LEU A 44 -0.14 11.24 -12.68
CA LEU A 44 -1.29 11.43 -13.55
C LEU A 44 -2.60 11.09 -12.83
N ALA A 45 -2.63 10.02 -12.05
CA ALA A 45 -3.80 9.66 -11.24
C ALA A 45 -4.14 10.77 -10.24
N TYR A 46 -3.16 11.27 -9.49
CA TYR A 46 -3.36 12.39 -8.57
C TYR A 46 -3.82 13.67 -9.28
N TRP A 47 -3.27 13.95 -10.46
CA TRP A 47 -3.68 15.10 -11.26
C TRP A 47 -5.11 14.98 -11.77
N ILE A 48 -5.54 13.79 -12.22
CA ILE A 48 -6.93 13.56 -12.62
C ILE A 48 -7.86 13.69 -11.41
N CYS A 49 -7.51 13.08 -10.28
CA CYS A 49 -8.26 13.18 -9.04
C CYS A 49 -8.39 14.61 -8.53
N SER A 50 -7.42 15.50 -8.78
CA SER A 50 -7.54 16.91 -8.38
C SER A 50 -8.44 17.74 -9.31
N ARG A 51 -8.74 17.23 -10.50
CA ARG A 51 -9.61 17.87 -11.50
C ARG A 51 -11.05 17.36 -11.45
N VAL A 52 -11.25 16.15 -10.96
CA VAL A 52 -12.57 15.54 -10.80
C VAL A 52 -13.01 15.73 -9.35
N GLN A 53 -14.18 16.34 -9.14
CA GLN A 53 -14.78 16.31 -7.80
C GLN A 53 -15.14 14.87 -7.47
N LEU A 54 -14.36 14.26 -6.57
CA LEU A 54 -14.65 12.94 -6.04
C LEU A 54 -15.88 13.10 -5.14
N GLN A 55 -17.06 12.88 -5.72
CA GLN A 55 -18.28 12.78 -4.92
C GLN A 55 -18.16 11.60 -3.96
N SER A 56 -18.88 11.68 -2.84
CA SER A 56 -19.00 10.59 -1.87
C SER A 56 -19.28 9.27 -2.59
N PHE A 57 -18.28 8.40 -2.60
CA PHE A 57 -18.34 7.16 -3.36
C PHE A 57 -19.29 6.17 -2.67
N GLU A 58 -20.51 6.05 -3.19
CA GLU A 58 -21.44 5.00 -2.78
C GLU A 58 -21.30 3.78 -3.70
N MET A 59 -20.65 2.73 -3.19
CA MET A 59 -20.54 1.48 -3.93
C MET A 59 -21.92 0.87 -4.23
N THR A 60 -22.19 0.68 -5.52
CA THR A 60 -23.30 -0.11 -6.03
C THR A 60 -23.14 -1.59 -5.64
N ARG A 61 -24.23 -2.36 -5.68
CA ARG A 61 -24.19 -3.81 -5.38
C ARG A 61 -23.27 -4.56 -6.35
N LEU A 62 -23.22 -4.12 -7.61
CA LEU A 62 -22.36 -4.71 -8.62
C LEU A 62 -20.89 -4.44 -8.32
N GLU A 63 -20.53 -3.20 -7.96
CA GLU A 63 -19.15 -2.86 -7.57
C GLU A 63 -18.70 -3.65 -6.34
N LYS A 64 -19.57 -3.80 -5.34
CA LYS A 64 -19.29 -4.65 -4.17
C LYS A 64 -19.02 -6.09 -4.57
N LEU A 65 -19.84 -6.65 -5.46
CA LEU A 65 -19.68 -8.00 -5.96
C LEU A 65 -18.37 -8.15 -6.73
N VAL A 66 -18.03 -7.20 -7.61
CA VAL A 66 -16.79 -7.20 -8.38
C VAL A 66 -15.57 -7.14 -7.46
N VAL A 67 -15.55 -6.23 -6.49
CA VAL A 67 -14.44 -6.12 -5.52
C VAL A 67 -14.32 -7.38 -4.67
N PHE A 68 -15.45 -7.94 -4.22
CA PHE A 68 -15.46 -9.20 -3.49
C PHE A 68 -14.90 -10.35 -4.32
N LEU A 69 -15.34 -10.52 -5.58
CA LEU A 69 -14.88 -11.58 -6.46
C LEU A 69 -13.40 -11.40 -6.85
N ALA A 70 -12.94 -10.17 -7.04
CA ALA A 70 -11.53 -9.89 -7.29
C ALA A 70 -10.66 -10.28 -6.08
N GLY A 71 -11.07 -9.89 -4.87
CA GLY A 71 -10.37 -10.27 -3.64
C GLY A 71 -10.42 -11.77 -3.37
N ALA A 72 -11.59 -12.40 -3.54
CA ALA A 72 -11.78 -13.83 -3.33
C ALA A 72 -11.00 -14.67 -4.34
N SER A 73 -10.97 -14.27 -5.62
CA SER A 73 -10.20 -14.97 -6.64
C SER A 73 -8.70 -14.86 -6.39
N TYR A 74 -8.19 -13.67 -6.03
CA TYR A 74 -6.80 -13.50 -5.60
C TYR A 74 -6.46 -14.37 -4.38
N PHE A 75 -7.35 -14.41 -3.37
CA PHE A 75 -7.16 -15.24 -2.19
C PHE A 75 -7.04 -16.72 -2.54
N VAL A 76 -7.95 -17.24 -3.37
CA VAL A 76 -7.97 -18.66 -3.75
C VAL A 76 -6.78 -19.03 -4.64
N ILE A 77 -6.48 -18.21 -5.64
CA ILE A 77 -5.45 -18.52 -6.64
C ILE A 77 -4.05 -18.32 -6.06
N VAL A 78 -3.83 -17.29 -5.26
CA VAL A 78 -2.50 -16.89 -4.79
C VAL A 78 -2.30 -17.29 -3.34
N THR A 79 -3.17 -16.83 -2.44
CA THR A 79 -2.90 -16.91 -0.99
C THR A 79 -2.99 -18.34 -0.45
N ILE A 80 -3.99 -19.12 -0.87
CA ILE A 80 -4.14 -20.52 -0.42
C ILE A 80 -2.96 -21.38 -0.86
N GLN A 81 -2.39 -21.11 -2.05
CA GLN A 81 -1.22 -21.86 -2.55
C GLN A 81 0.03 -21.60 -1.73
N VAL A 82 0.15 -20.41 -1.13
CA VAL A 82 1.29 -20.05 -0.27
C VAL A 82 1.15 -20.64 1.13
N SER A 83 -0.06 -20.62 1.72
CA SER A 83 -0.27 -21.19 3.05
C SER A 83 -1.74 -21.57 3.31
N LEU A 84 -1.98 -22.85 3.63
CA LEU A 84 -3.30 -23.35 4.01
C LEU A 84 -3.81 -22.74 5.32
N LEU A 85 -2.93 -22.23 6.20
CA LEU A 85 -3.33 -21.55 7.43
C LEU A 85 -4.15 -20.29 7.15
N ALA A 86 -3.93 -19.65 5.99
CA ALA A 86 -4.67 -18.46 5.59
C ALA A 86 -6.19 -18.72 5.47
N LEU A 87 -6.59 -19.98 5.21
CA LEU A 87 -7.99 -20.40 5.15
C LEU A 87 -8.72 -20.17 6.48
N PHE A 88 -8.01 -20.20 7.61
CA PHE A 88 -8.60 -20.01 8.93
C PHE A 88 -8.34 -18.60 9.47
N VAL A 89 -7.11 -18.10 9.31
CA VAL A 89 -6.71 -16.81 9.87
C VAL A 89 -7.42 -15.66 9.18
N LEU A 90 -7.48 -15.63 7.84
CA LEU A 90 -8.05 -14.49 7.13
C LEU A 90 -9.57 -14.35 7.37
N PRO A 91 -10.39 -15.41 7.28
CA PRO A 91 -11.82 -15.29 7.59
C PRO A 91 -12.09 -14.85 9.02
N LEU A 92 -11.27 -15.30 9.98
CA LEU A 92 -11.40 -14.88 11.38
C LEU A 92 -11.09 -13.40 11.55
N LEU A 93 -9.98 -12.90 10.97
CA LEU A 93 -9.62 -11.49 11.02
C LEU A 93 -10.67 -10.60 10.34
N LEU A 94 -11.18 -11.03 9.18
CA LEU A 94 -12.27 -10.35 8.47
C LEU A 94 -13.54 -10.31 9.30
N LEU A 95 -13.92 -11.42 9.94
CA LEU A 95 -15.10 -11.49 10.79
C LEU A 95 -14.98 -10.51 11.97
N ILE A 96 -13.85 -10.52 12.68
CA ILE A 96 -13.58 -9.59 13.79
C ILE A 96 -13.69 -8.14 13.30
N THR A 97 -13.06 -7.83 12.16
CA THR A 97 -13.10 -6.50 11.54
C THR A 97 -14.54 -6.07 11.25
N LEU A 98 -15.33 -6.93 10.60
CA LEU A 98 -16.71 -6.64 10.25
C LEU A 98 -17.60 -6.46 11.49
N LEU A 99 -17.40 -7.25 12.54
CA LEU A 99 -18.14 -7.11 13.79
C LEU A 99 -17.84 -5.77 14.47
N VAL A 100 -16.56 -5.39 14.54
CA VAL A 100 -16.13 -4.11 15.12
C VAL A 100 -16.66 -2.92 14.32
N LEU A 101 -16.55 -2.97 12.99
CA LEU A 101 -17.09 -1.93 12.10
C LEU A 101 -18.62 -1.83 12.21
N ARG A 102 -19.33 -2.96 12.26
CA ARG A 102 -20.79 -2.97 12.40
C ARG A 102 -21.24 -2.35 13.72
N LYS A 103 -20.53 -2.62 14.82
CA LYS A 103 -20.80 -2.02 16.14
C LYS A 103 -20.57 -0.51 16.15
N ASN A 104 -19.54 -0.03 15.44
CA ASN A 104 -19.15 1.38 15.43
C ASN A 104 -19.75 2.20 14.29
N ARG A 105 -20.64 1.62 13.49
CA ARG A 105 -21.26 2.28 12.32
C ARG A 105 -21.96 3.60 12.68
N GLU A 106 -22.53 3.69 13.88
CA GLU A 106 -23.26 4.89 14.32
C GLU A 106 -22.36 5.95 14.94
N VAL A 107 -21.22 5.54 15.51
CA VAL A 107 -20.20 6.43 16.11
C VAL A 107 -19.34 7.07 15.02
N ALA A 108 -19.00 6.30 13.98
CA ALA A 108 -18.18 6.72 12.84
C ALA A 108 -18.87 7.68 11.85
N LYS A 109 -19.96 8.35 12.25
CA LYS A 109 -20.57 9.45 11.46
C LYS A 109 -19.79 10.77 11.57
N GLY A 110 -18.71 10.82 12.34
CA GLY A 110 -17.78 11.94 12.38
C GLY A 110 -16.92 12.02 11.11
N ASP A 111 -16.39 13.21 10.83
CA ASP A 111 -15.63 13.56 9.63
C ASP A 111 -14.67 12.45 9.16
N ASP A 112 -14.98 11.88 7.99
CA ASP A 112 -14.09 10.92 7.32
C ASP A 112 -12.72 11.58 7.09
N LEU A 113 -11.66 11.01 7.65
CA LEU A 113 -10.28 11.45 7.38
C LEU A 113 -9.98 11.48 5.88
N ILE A 114 -10.65 10.63 5.09
CA ILE A 114 -10.54 10.61 3.62
C ILE A 114 -11.23 11.83 3.00
N VAL A 115 -12.35 12.29 3.55
CA VAL A 115 -13.04 13.52 3.12
C VAL A 115 -12.23 14.75 3.54
N GLN A 116 -11.51 14.70 4.67
CA GLN A 116 -10.55 15.76 5.04
C GLN A 116 -9.32 15.81 4.10
N LEU A 117 -9.04 14.74 3.36
CA LEU A 117 -8.04 14.71 2.30
C LEU A 117 -8.56 15.22 0.95
N ASP A 118 -9.82 15.67 0.85
CA ASP A 118 -10.43 16.31 -0.33
C ASP A 118 -9.91 17.75 -0.55
N GLY A 119 -8.60 17.93 -0.32
CA GLY A 119 -7.88 19.14 -0.70
C GLY A 119 -7.48 19.07 -2.16
N LYS A 120 -7.70 20.15 -2.92
CA LYS A 120 -7.15 20.29 -4.27
C LYS A 120 -5.65 20.06 -4.23
N VAL A 121 -5.16 19.00 -4.88
CA VAL A 121 -3.72 18.75 -5.02
C VAL A 121 -3.16 19.84 -5.95
N ASP A 122 -2.36 20.75 -5.38
CA ASP A 122 -1.61 21.73 -6.15
C ASP A 122 -0.67 21.00 -7.12
N ALA A 123 -0.69 21.40 -8.40
CA ALA A 123 0.19 20.84 -9.42
C ALA A 123 1.68 21.03 -9.06
N GLY A 124 2.01 22.09 -8.31
CA GLY A 124 3.37 22.29 -7.77
C GLY A 124 3.79 21.18 -6.81
N ASN A 125 2.85 20.57 -6.08
CA ASN A 125 3.15 19.48 -5.15
C ASN A 125 3.42 18.15 -5.86
N LEU A 126 2.96 17.97 -7.10
CA LEU A 126 3.25 16.78 -7.90
C LEU A 126 4.73 16.69 -8.27
N VAL A 127 5.44 17.83 -8.34
CA VAL A 127 6.90 17.84 -8.53
C VAL A 127 7.59 17.13 -7.37
N TYR A 128 7.05 17.24 -6.14
CA TYR A 128 7.61 16.50 -5.01
C TYR A 128 7.45 14.98 -5.14
N LEU A 129 6.50 14.50 -5.95
CA LEU A 129 6.34 13.07 -6.21
C LEU A 129 7.51 12.52 -7.02
N LEU A 130 8.19 13.34 -7.84
CA LEU A 130 9.38 12.93 -8.60
C LEU A 130 10.58 12.59 -7.69
N PHE A 131 10.62 13.07 -6.45
CA PHE A 131 11.68 12.65 -5.52
C PHE A 131 11.59 11.16 -5.17
N MET A 132 10.40 10.55 -5.29
CA MET A 132 10.21 9.11 -5.07
C MET A 132 11.00 8.28 -6.09
N PRO A 133 10.80 8.41 -7.42
CA PRO A 133 11.58 7.65 -8.38
C PRO A 133 13.08 8.01 -8.34
N PHE A 134 13.44 9.28 -8.13
CA PHE A 134 14.86 9.66 -8.02
C PHE A 134 15.57 8.99 -6.85
N SER A 135 14.98 9.02 -5.66
CA SER A 135 15.58 8.38 -4.48
C SER A 135 15.60 6.85 -4.58
N ALA A 136 14.58 6.24 -5.21
CA ALA A 136 14.56 4.80 -5.49
C ALA A 136 15.69 4.40 -6.45
N ILE A 137 15.84 5.11 -7.58
CA ILE A 137 16.91 4.85 -8.57
C ILE A 137 18.28 5.07 -7.94
N LEU A 138 18.45 6.14 -7.15
CA LEU A 138 19.70 6.42 -6.46
C LEU A 138 20.07 5.30 -5.49
N PHE A 139 19.14 4.85 -4.66
CA PHE A 139 19.37 3.75 -3.73
C PHE A 139 19.71 2.45 -4.46
N TYR A 140 18.98 2.14 -5.53
CA TYR A 140 19.22 0.97 -6.35
C TYR A 140 20.60 1.00 -7.01
N ALA A 141 21.00 2.15 -7.57
CA ALA A 141 22.32 2.35 -8.19
C ALA A 141 23.46 2.21 -7.18
N VAL A 142 23.30 2.78 -5.98
CA VAL A 142 24.27 2.62 -4.87
C VAL A 142 24.34 1.16 -4.42
N SER A 143 23.21 0.49 -4.30
CA SER A 143 23.16 -0.92 -3.93
C SER A 143 23.85 -1.80 -4.97
N LEU A 144 23.66 -1.48 -6.25
CA LEU A 144 24.29 -2.17 -7.36
C LEU A 144 25.82 -1.97 -7.36
N SER A 145 26.30 -0.75 -7.13
CA SER A 145 27.73 -0.45 -7.10
C SER A 145 28.45 -1.06 -5.90
N LEU A 146 27.75 -1.20 -4.76
CA LEU A 146 28.26 -1.84 -3.55
C LEU A 146 28.06 -3.37 -3.55
N GLY A 147 27.35 -3.93 -4.52
CA GLY A 147 27.00 -5.36 -4.55
C GLY A 147 26.12 -5.81 -3.38
N LEU A 148 25.25 -4.92 -2.87
CA LEU A 148 24.38 -5.23 -1.73
C LEU A 148 23.28 -6.20 -2.14
N MET A 149 23.33 -7.44 -1.63
CA MET A 149 22.33 -8.49 -1.85
C MET A 149 21.67 -8.88 -0.52
N ILE A 150 20.88 -7.95 0.03
CA ILE A 150 20.20 -8.14 1.32
C ILE A 150 18.81 -8.75 1.07
N PRO A 151 18.38 -9.79 1.82
CA PRO A 151 17.02 -10.32 1.74
C PRO A 151 16.02 -9.35 2.39
N THR A 152 15.71 -8.27 1.69
CA THR A 152 14.90 -7.17 2.23
C THR A 152 13.44 -7.55 2.47
N ASN A 153 12.92 -8.61 1.84
CA ASN A 153 11.63 -9.22 2.21
C ASN A 153 11.55 -9.54 3.68
N ILE A 154 12.58 -10.16 4.28
CA ILE A 154 12.50 -10.60 5.68
C ILE A 154 12.33 -9.38 6.59
N ILE A 155 13.10 -8.32 6.32
CA ILE A 155 13.05 -7.08 7.08
C ILE A 155 11.67 -6.42 6.91
N VAL A 156 11.22 -6.26 5.66
CA VAL A 156 9.91 -5.66 5.35
C VAL A 156 8.79 -6.48 5.97
N TYR A 157 8.82 -7.80 5.85
CA TYR A 157 7.85 -8.72 6.43
C TYR A 157 7.77 -8.60 7.95
N LEU A 158 8.91 -8.61 8.65
CA LEU A 158 8.93 -8.50 10.11
C LEU A 158 8.35 -7.16 10.59
N ILE A 159 8.75 -6.07 9.94
CA ILE A 159 8.29 -4.71 10.29
C ILE A 159 6.79 -4.59 10.00
N THR A 160 6.37 -4.86 8.77
CA THR A 160 4.98 -4.67 8.31
C THR A 160 4.00 -5.60 9.02
N THR A 161 4.38 -6.87 9.25
CA THR A 161 3.52 -7.82 9.97
C THR A 161 3.34 -7.38 11.43
N SER A 162 4.44 -7.05 12.12
CA SER A 162 4.38 -6.66 13.53
C SER A 162 3.61 -5.36 13.73
N LEU A 163 3.92 -4.32 12.95
CA LEU A 163 3.17 -3.07 12.97
C LEU A 163 1.70 -3.27 12.59
N GLY A 164 1.43 -4.09 11.57
CA GLY A 164 0.07 -4.42 11.15
C GLY A 164 -0.77 -5.02 12.28
N PHE A 165 -0.23 -6.03 12.99
CA PHE A 165 -0.91 -6.63 14.14
C PHE A 165 -1.09 -5.65 15.30
N LEU A 166 -0.06 -4.86 15.64
CA LEU A 166 -0.15 -3.86 16.71
C LEU A 166 -1.23 -2.81 16.42
N LEU A 167 -1.23 -2.26 15.19
CA LEU A 167 -2.23 -1.28 14.76
C LEU A 167 -3.63 -1.89 14.68
N PHE A 168 -3.74 -3.15 14.24
CA PHE A 168 -5.02 -3.87 14.20
C PHE A 168 -5.61 -4.07 15.60
N ILE A 169 -4.79 -4.54 16.55
CA ILE A 169 -5.20 -4.71 17.96
C ILE A 169 -5.57 -3.35 18.55
N TYR A 170 -4.73 -2.33 18.35
CA TYR A 170 -5.01 -0.97 18.80
C TYR A 170 -6.34 -0.45 18.25
N GLY A 171 -6.59 -0.64 16.96
CA GLY A 171 -7.84 -0.25 16.29
C GLY A 171 -9.06 -0.96 16.87
N ILE A 172 -8.97 -2.28 17.10
CA ILE A 172 -10.05 -3.04 17.75
C ILE A 172 -10.30 -2.51 19.17
N VAL A 173 -9.25 -2.35 19.98
CA VAL A 173 -9.38 -1.88 21.36
C VAL A 173 -10.01 -0.50 21.42
N ASN A 174 -9.54 0.42 20.56
CA ASN A 174 -10.07 1.79 20.51
C ASN A 174 -11.56 1.81 20.10
N ALA A 175 -11.91 1.00 19.10
CA ALA A 175 -13.29 0.85 18.63
C ALA A 175 -14.20 0.13 19.63
N LEU A 176 -13.68 -0.79 20.45
CA LEU A 176 -14.45 -1.43 21.52
C LEU A 176 -14.65 -0.49 22.71
N ALA A 177 -13.69 0.40 22.98
CA ALA A 177 -13.74 1.40 24.04
C ALA A 177 -14.62 2.63 23.70
N GLY A 178 -15.18 2.70 22.49
CA GLY A 178 -16.03 3.82 22.06
C GLY A 178 -15.26 5.14 21.86
N ARG A 179 -13.96 5.06 21.59
CA ARG A 179 -13.05 6.20 21.33
C ARG A 179 -12.73 6.37 19.84
N ALA A 180 -13.50 5.72 18.99
CA ALA A 180 -13.37 5.75 17.53
C ALA A 180 -14.15 6.94 16.96
#